data_AF-A0A1J5VXK4-F1
#
_entry.id   AF-A0A1J5VXK4-F1
#
_cell.length_a   1.000
_cell.length_b   1.000
_cell.length_c   1.000
_cell.angle_alpha   90.00
_cell.angle_beta   90.00
_cell.angle_gamma   90.00
#
_symmetry.space_group_name_H-M   'P 1'
#
loop_
_entity.id
_entity.type
_entity.pdbx_description
1 polymer ?
#
loop_
_entity_poly.entity_id
_entity_poly.type
_entity_poly.pdbx_seq_one_letter_code
_entity_poly.pdbx_strand_id
1 'polypeptide(L)'
;MPIDKLPLRCRPAAYKLRAFLMTDATALLILGLCFLARGAGWLIRHGPAGPHPLTLIGLPVAAWIAVAVVLGVACLVVAVWHQSTAGVITLALSVALISLWGMAFLPDSLATFLERGSVYLALAVMTMWAVWRGKRGEITLDIRADPKGARAWNSSGRA
;
A
#
# COMPACT_ATOMS: atom_id res chain seq x y z
N MET A 1 18.99 0.99 -20.21
CA MET A 1 17.59 1.00 -19.73
C MET A 1 16.78 2.07 -20.47
N PRO A 2 15.45 1.98 -20.56
CA PRO A 2 14.61 2.98 -21.25
C PRO A 2 14.80 4.42 -20.74
N ILE A 3 15.14 4.59 -19.45
CA ILE A 3 15.42 5.89 -18.80
C ILE A 3 16.66 6.59 -19.39
N ASP A 4 17.60 5.85 -19.97
CA ASP A 4 18.81 6.42 -20.59
C ASP A 4 18.49 7.17 -21.90
N LYS A 5 17.32 6.94 -22.49
CA LYS A 5 16.87 7.67 -23.68
C LYS A 5 16.22 9.03 -23.36
N LEU A 6 16.00 9.35 -22.08
CA LEU A 6 15.42 10.64 -21.67
C LEU A 6 16.44 11.78 -21.77
N PRO A 7 16.00 13.03 -22.03
CA PRO A 7 16.86 14.21 -22.03
C PRO A 7 17.58 14.35 -20.68
N LEU A 8 18.84 14.78 -20.72
CA LEU A 8 19.76 14.81 -19.57
C LEU A 8 19.18 15.52 -18.33
N ARG A 9 18.31 16.52 -18.55
CA ARG A 9 17.64 17.27 -17.46
C ARG A 9 16.60 16.44 -16.69
N CYS A 10 15.95 15.46 -17.34
CA CYS A 10 14.87 14.67 -16.74
C CYS A 10 15.34 13.33 -16.16
N ARG A 11 16.53 12.84 -16.54
CA ARG A 11 17.12 11.61 -16.00
C ARG A 11 17.18 11.57 -14.46
N PRO A 12 17.69 12.59 -13.74
CA PRO A 12 17.79 12.51 -12.28
C PRO A 12 16.41 12.42 -11.60
N ALA A 13 15.41 13.12 -12.13
CA ALA A 13 14.04 13.02 -11.63
C ALA A 13 13.43 11.63 -11.89
N ALA A 14 13.66 11.06 -13.07
CA ALA A 14 13.17 9.72 -13.42
C ALA A 14 13.77 8.62 -12.53
N TYR A 15 15.06 8.71 -12.19
CA TYR A 15 15.68 7.78 -11.23
C TYR A 15 15.11 7.92 -9.82
N LYS A 16 14.90 9.15 -9.34
CA LYS A 16 14.26 9.40 -8.03
C LYS A 16 12.84 8.87 -7.98
N LEU A 17 12.05 9.09 -9.03
CA LEU A 17 10.70 8.56 -9.13
C LEU A 17 10.69 7.03 -9.13
N ARG A 18 11.59 6.39 -9.90
CA ARG A 18 11.72 4.92 -9.90
C ARG A 18 12.09 4.39 -8.52
N ALA A 19 13.04 5.03 -7.85
CA ALA A 19 13.43 4.64 -6.50
C ALA A 19 12.26 4.75 -5.53
N PHE A 20 11.53 5.88 -5.57
CA PHE A 20 10.32 6.09 -4.78
C PHE A 20 9.23 5.04 -5.07
N LEU A 21 9.01 4.71 -6.35
CA LEU A 21 8.02 3.72 -6.77
C LEU A 21 8.38 2.28 -6.37
N MET A 22 9.64 2.02 -6.00
CA MET A 22 10.09 0.73 -5.49
C MET A 22 9.95 0.61 -3.95
N THR A 23 9.35 1.60 -3.29
CA THR A 23 9.12 1.60 -1.83
C THR A 23 7.65 1.35 -1.47
N ASP A 24 7.37 1.23 -0.18
CA ASP A 24 6.03 1.17 0.40
C ASP A 24 5.14 2.38 0.04
N ALA A 25 5.73 3.49 -0.44
CA ALA A 25 4.96 4.62 -0.95
C ALA A 25 4.01 4.25 -2.09
N THR A 26 4.39 3.30 -2.95
CA THR A 26 3.52 2.83 -4.04
C THR A 26 2.28 2.13 -3.52
N ALA A 27 2.41 1.34 -2.45
CA ALA A 27 1.26 0.70 -1.81
C ALA A 27 0.29 1.74 -1.24
N LEU A 28 0.80 2.78 -0.58
CA LEU A 28 0.01 3.90 -0.08
C LEU A 28 -0.69 4.66 -1.23
N LEU A 29 0.00 4.91 -2.34
CA LEU A 29 -0.60 5.56 -3.51
C LEU A 29 -1.74 4.75 -4.12
N ILE A 30 -1.52 3.45 -4.34
CA ILE A 30 -2.53 2.55 -4.92
C ILE A 30 -3.75 2.49 -3.99
N LEU A 31 -3.55 2.25 -2.70
CA LEU A 31 -4.64 2.21 -1.73
C LEU A 31 -5.37 3.55 -1.64
N GLY A 32 -4.64 4.67 -1.60
CA GLY A 32 -5.20 6.01 -1.57
C GLY A 32 -6.12 6.29 -2.76
N LEU A 33 -5.66 5.97 -3.97
CA LEU A 33 -6.46 6.08 -5.18
C LEU A 33 -7.68 5.15 -5.17
N CYS A 34 -7.54 3.92 -4.70
CA CYS A 34 -8.66 2.98 -4.55
C CYS A 34 -9.74 3.53 -3.61
N PHE A 35 -9.36 4.07 -2.45
CA PHE A 35 -10.31 4.65 -1.49
C PHE A 35 -10.99 5.90 -2.04
N LEU A 36 -10.25 6.78 -2.71
CA LEU A 36 -10.82 7.96 -3.35
C LEU A 36 -11.79 7.60 -4.48
N ALA A 37 -11.40 6.68 -5.37
CA ALA A 37 -12.28 6.20 -6.44
C ALA A 37 -13.57 5.59 -5.87
N ARG A 38 -13.46 4.89 -4.74
CA ARG A 38 -14.62 4.33 -4.06
C ARG A 38 -15.52 5.38 -3.44
N GLY A 39 -14.95 6.34 -2.71
CA GLY A 39 -15.68 7.47 -2.14
C GLY A 39 -16.39 8.31 -3.20
N ALA A 40 -15.70 8.61 -4.31
CA ALA A 40 -16.27 9.28 -5.47
C ALA A 40 -17.41 8.47 -6.10
N GLY A 41 -17.24 7.15 -6.25
CA GLY A 41 -18.29 6.27 -6.77
C GLY A 41 -19.56 6.29 -5.92
N TRP A 42 -19.43 6.39 -4.59
CA TRP A 42 -20.58 6.50 -3.68
C TRP A 42 -21.23 7.87 -3.71
N LEU A 43 -20.46 8.94 -3.87
CA LEU A 43 -20.99 10.30 -4.07
C LEU A 43 -21.84 10.37 -5.35
N ILE A 44 -21.33 9.84 -6.47
CA ILE A 44 -22.03 9.85 -7.76
C ILE A 44 -23.34 9.06 -7.68
N ARG A 45 -23.32 7.89 -7.03
CA ARG A 45 -24.48 7.00 -6.93
C ARG A 45 -25.42 7.34 -5.78
N HIS A 46 -25.14 8.38 -4.99
CA HIS A 46 -25.88 8.76 -3.79
C HIS A 46 -26.08 7.60 -2.80
N GLY A 47 -25.13 6.64 -2.76
CA GLY A 47 -25.32 5.40 -2.03
C GLY A 47 -24.30 4.30 -2.41
N PRO A 48 -24.03 3.35 -1.49
CA PRO A 48 -23.17 2.21 -1.79
C PRO A 48 -23.88 1.22 -2.70
N ALA A 49 -23.19 0.75 -3.75
CA ALA A 49 -23.75 -0.19 -4.75
C ALA A 49 -23.80 -1.66 -4.28
N GLY A 50 -23.83 -1.91 -2.97
CA GLY A 50 -23.83 -3.24 -2.36
C GLY A 50 -23.55 -3.17 -0.85
N PRO A 51 -23.49 -4.33 -0.17
CA PRO A 51 -23.14 -4.43 1.24
C PRO A 51 -21.83 -3.67 1.52
N HIS A 52 -21.89 -2.70 2.42
CA HIS A 52 -20.71 -2.10 3.04
C HIS A 52 -20.47 -2.86 4.36
N PRO A 53 -19.25 -2.89 4.92
CA PRO A 53 -18.85 -3.73 6.05
C PRO A 53 -19.82 -3.75 7.22
N LEU A 54 -20.63 -2.70 7.33
CA LEU A 54 -21.34 -2.37 8.54
C LEU A 54 -22.66 -1.69 8.24
N THR A 55 -23.51 -2.30 7.40
CA THR A 55 -24.96 -2.27 7.69
C THR A 55 -25.25 -2.76 9.12
N LEU A 56 -24.32 -3.49 9.75
CA LEU A 56 -24.32 -3.94 11.14
C LEU A 56 -24.07 -2.87 12.23
N ILE A 57 -23.34 -1.76 11.97
CA ILE A 57 -23.11 -0.69 12.99
C ILE A 57 -24.12 0.47 12.85
N GLY A 58 -24.86 0.55 11.74
CA GLY A 58 -25.90 1.57 11.55
C GLY A 58 -25.38 2.99 11.28
N LEU A 59 -24.10 3.15 10.90
CA LEU A 59 -23.56 4.44 10.49
C LEU A 59 -24.13 4.89 9.14
N PRO A 60 -24.43 6.20 8.97
CA PRO A 60 -24.97 6.72 7.72
C PRO A 60 -23.93 6.63 6.60
N VAL A 61 -24.41 6.47 5.36
CA VAL A 61 -23.58 6.37 4.15
C VAL A 61 -22.57 7.53 4.05
N ALA A 62 -22.99 8.74 4.40
CA ALA A 62 -22.14 9.92 4.38
C ALA A 62 -20.89 9.79 5.27
N ALA A 63 -21.02 9.16 6.44
CA ALA A 63 -19.87 8.91 7.33
C ALA A 63 -18.87 7.95 6.68
N TRP A 64 -19.35 6.93 5.97
CA TRP A 64 -18.48 5.98 5.27
C TRP A 64 -17.79 6.58 4.05
N ILE A 65 -18.49 7.46 3.32
CA ILE A 65 -17.86 8.27 2.27
C ILE A 65 -16.74 9.11 2.88
N ALA A 66 -17.00 9.79 4.00
CA ALA A 66 -16.00 10.59 4.70
C ALA A 66 -14.79 9.75 5.12
N VAL A 67 -14.99 8.56 5.70
CA VAL A 67 -13.90 7.66 6.08
C VAL A 67 -13.06 7.25 4.87
N ALA A 68 -13.71 6.83 3.77
CA ALA A 68 -12.99 6.44 2.55
C ALA A 68 -12.19 7.62 1.97
N VAL A 69 -12.79 8.81 1.89
CA VAL A 69 -12.10 10.01 1.36
C VAL A 69 -10.95 10.43 2.29
N VAL A 70 -11.19 10.54 3.59
CA VAL A 70 -10.17 10.95 4.57
C VAL A 70 -9.00 9.97 4.58
N LEU A 71 -9.26 8.67 4.60
CA LEU A 71 -8.19 7.67 4.57
C LEU A 71 -7.47 7.67 3.22
N GLY A 72 -8.20 7.87 2.11
CA GLY A 72 -7.64 8.02 0.78
C GLY A 72 -6.66 9.20 0.69
N VAL A 73 -7.07 10.38 1.19
CA VAL A 73 -6.21 11.57 1.26
C VAL A 73 -5.03 11.33 2.20
N ALA A 74 -5.25 10.74 3.38
CA ALA A 74 -4.19 10.43 4.32
C ALA A 74 -3.12 9.53 3.70
N CYS A 75 -3.52 8.50 2.95
CA CYS A 75 -2.60 7.65 2.20
C CYS A 75 -1.74 8.45 1.21
N LEU A 76 -2.35 9.35 0.43
CA LEU A 76 -1.62 10.15 -0.55
C LEU A 76 -0.65 11.14 0.12
N VAL A 77 -1.06 11.80 1.20
CA VAL A 77 -0.23 12.75 1.94
C VAL A 77 0.95 12.03 2.60
N VAL A 78 0.66 10.92 3.29
CA VAL A 78 1.67 10.20 4.07
C VAL A 78 2.61 9.38 3.18
N ALA A 79 2.26 9.12 1.91
CA ALA A 79 3.16 8.46 0.95
C ALA A 79 4.52 9.18 0.81
N VAL A 80 4.56 10.52 0.97
CA VAL A 80 5.80 11.30 0.96
C VAL A 80 6.70 10.94 2.16
N TRP A 81 6.10 10.61 3.30
CA TRP A 81 6.75 10.20 4.54
C TRP A 81 6.49 8.71 4.85
N HIS A 82 6.51 7.86 3.83
CA HIS A 82 6.16 6.44 3.94
C HIS A 82 6.99 5.67 4.99
N GLN A 83 8.22 6.10 5.29
CA GLN A 83 9.08 5.48 6.31
C GLN A 83 8.76 5.92 7.75
N SER A 84 7.87 6.88 7.96
CA SER A 84 7.47 7.34 9.29
C SER A 84 6.50 6.37 9.97
N THR A 85 6.39 6.46 11.31
CA THR A 85 5.37 5.74 12.08
C THR A 85 3.96 6.02 11.57
N ALA A 86 3.69 7.26 11.12
CA ALA A 86 2.42 7.61 10.50
C ALA A 86 2.17 6.79 9.22
N GLY A 87 3.18 6.61 8.36
CA GLY A 87 3.07 5.78 7.15
C GLY A 87 2.72 4.33 7.45
N VAL A 88 3.37 3.75 8.45
CA VAL A 88 3.07 2.38 8.89
C VAL A 88 1.65 2.26 9.43
N ILE A 89 1.20 3.20 10.27
CA ILE A 89 -0.15 3.20 10.83
C ILE A 89 -1.19 3.38 9.72
N THR A 90 -1.02 4.36 8.84
CA THR A 90 -1.96 4.62 7.73
C THR A 90 -2.07 3.42 6.80
N LEU A 91 -0.95 2.78 6.47
CA LEU A 91 -0.93 1.57 5.67
C LEU A 91 -1.67 0.42 6.38
N ALA A 92 -1.37 0.19 7.67
CA ALA A 92 -2.03 -0.87 8.45
C ALA A 92 -3.54 -0.65 8.56
N LEU A 93 -3.98 0.57 8.85
CA LEU A 93 -5.40 0.93 8.89
C LEU A 93 -6.08 0.74 7.54
N SER A 94 -5.39 1.08 6.45
CA SER A 94 -5.90 0.91 5.08
C SER A 94 -6.07 -0.55 4.72
N VAL A 95 -5.08 -1.39 5.03
CA VAL A 95 -5.15 -2.84 4.81
C VAL A 95 -6.22 -3.48 5.70
N ALA A 96 -6.35 -3.04 6.95
CA ALA A 96 -7.38 -3.53 7.85
C ALA A 96 -8.79 -3.16 7.34
N LEU A 97 -9.00 -1.90 6.94
CA LEU A 97 -10.28 -1.43 6.44
C LEU A 97 -10.67 -2.13 5.14
N ILE A 98 -9.73 -2.33 4.21
CA ILE A 98 -10.03 -3.01 2.94
C ILE A 98 -10.32 -4.50 3.15
N SER A 99 -9.64 -5.12 4.12
CA SER A 99 -9.94 -6.50 4.52
C SER A 99 -11.33 -6.61 5.14
N LEU A 100 -11.67 -5.68 6.03
CA LEU A 100 -12.99 -5.58 6.64
C LEU A 100 -14.08 -5.38 5.57
N TRP A 101 -13.82 -4.57 4.54
CA TRP A 101 -14.69 -4.42 3.38
C TRP A 101 -14.87 -5.71 2.58
N GLY A 102 -13.83 -6.52 2.42
CA GLY A 102 -13.96 -7.83 1.77
C GLY A 102 -14.85 -8.78 2.58
N MET A 103 -14.64 -8.82 3.89
CA MET A 103 -15.40 -9.68 4.81
C MET A 103 -16.87 -9.24 4.96
N ALA A 104 -17.18 -7.98 4.68
CA ALA A 104 -18.53 -7.40 4.64
C ALA A 104 -19.56 -8.22 3.86
N PHE A 105 -19.10 -8.92 2.82
CA PHE A 105 -19.96 -9.61 1.88
C PHE A 105 -20.27 -11.04 2.31
N LEU A 106 -19.57 -11.59 3.31
CA LEU A 106 -19.81 -12.95 3.80
C LEU A 106 -21.23 -13.17 4.36
N PRO A 107 -21.82 -12.24 5.15
CA PRO A 107 -23.15 -12.43 5.69
C PRO A 107 -24.27 -12.38 4.63
N ASP A 108 -24.02 -11.78 3.46
CA ASP A 108 -25.00 -11.66 2.39
C ASP A 108 -25.15 -12.98 1.63
N SER A 109 -24.06 -13.47 1.01
CA SER A 109 -23.99 -14.83 0.48
C SER A 109 -22.54 -15.18 0.10
N LEU A 110 -22.24 -16.49 0.01
CA LEU A 110 -20.94 -16.95 -0.50
C LEU A 110 -20.69 -16.50 -1.94
N ALA A 111 -21.73 -16.47 -2.78
CA ALA A 111 -21.61 -16.03 -4.18
C ALA A 111 -21.23 -14.55 -4.25
N THR A 112 -21.91 -13.68 -3.48
CA THR A 112 -21.59 -12.24 -3.42
C THR A 112 -20.17 -12.00 -2.89
N PHE A 113 -19.76 -12.77 -1.87
CA PHE A 113 -18.40 -12.72 -1.36
C PHE A 113 -17.36 -13.10 -2.41
N LEU A 114 -17.58 -14.21 -3.13
CA LEU A 114 -16.65 -14.65 -4.18
C LEU A 114 -16.58 -13.68 -5.36
N GLU A 115 -17.69 -13.04 -5.72
CA GLU A 115 -17.74 -12.06 -6.83
C GLU A 115 -17.08 -10.73 -6.44
N ARG A 116 -17.35 -10.22 -5.24
CA ARG A 116 -17.00 -8.84 -4.85
C ARG A 116 -16.04 -8.75 -3.67
N GLY A 117 -16.29 -9.52 -2.61
CA GLY A 117 -15.48 -9.53 -1.38
C GLY A 117 -14.05 -10.06 -1.59
N SER A 118 -13.92 -11.08 -2.43
CA SER A 118 -12.64 -11.74 -2.76
C SER A 118 -11.62 -10.77 -3.35
N VAL A 119 -12.07 -9.80 -4.16
CA VAL A 119 -11.21 -8.79 -4.81
C VAL A 119 -10.59 -7.86 -3.76
N TYR A 120 -11.36 -7.46 -2.75
CA TYR A 120 -10.85 -6.62 -1.65
C TYR A 120 -9.82 -7.37 -0.80
N LEU A 121 -10.07 -8.65 -0.50
CA LEU A 121 -9.11 -9.49 0.22
C LEU A 121 -7.85 -9.77 -0.59
N ALA A 122 -7.99 -10.05 -1.89
CA ALA A 122 -6.87 -10.21 -2.79
C ALA A 122 -6.01 -8.95 -2.81
N LEU A 123 -6.62 -7.76 -2.87
CA LEU A 123 -5.91 -6.48 -2.80
C LEU A 123 -5.21 -6.29 -1.45
N ALA A 124 -5.84 -6.66 -0.33
CA ALA A 124 -5.22 -6.62 1.00
C ALA A 124 -3.97 -7.52 1.06
N VAL A 125 -4.12 -8.79 0.68
CA VAL A 125 -3.04 -9.79 0.70
C VAL A 125 -1.91 -9.40 -0.24
N MET A 126 -2.23 -8.93 -1.45
CA MET A 126 -1.23 -8.44 -2.40
C MET A 126 -0.46 -7.24 -1.85
N THR A 127 -1.15 -6.33 -1.16
CA THR A 127 -0.50 -5.17 -0.54
C THR A 127 0.45 -5.61 0.58
N MET A 128 -0.01 -6.49 1.48
CA MET A 128 0.83 -7.05 2.53
C MET A 128 2.05 -7.78 1.97
N TRP A 129 1.85 -8.58 0.91
CA TRP A 129 2.93 -9.29 0.24
C TRP A 129 3.96 -8.33 -0.39
N ALA A 130 3.50 -7.29 -1.08
CA ALA A 130 4.38 -6.30 -1.70
C ALA A 130 5.25 -5.58 -0.67
N VAL A 131 4.66 -5.16 0.45
CA VAL A 131 5.34 -4.48 1.56
C VAL A 131 6.33 -5.43 2.24
N TRP A 132 5.91 -6.66 2.51
CA TRP A 132 6.79 -7.68 3.11
C TRP A 132 8.00 -8.00 2.23
N ARG A 133 7.81 -8.08 0.90
CA ARG A 133 8.90 -8.26 -0.06
C ARG A 133 9.85 -7.07 -0.09
N GLY A 134 9.33 -5.84 -0.02
CA GLY A 134 10.11 -4.61 0.07
C GLY A 134 11.05 -4.61 1.27
N LYS A 135 10.52 -4.92 2.46
CA LYS A 135 11.31 -4.97 3.71
C LYS A 135 12.41 -6.04 3.74
N ARG A 136 12.24 -7.15 3.02
CA ARG A 136 13.34 -8.13 2.87
C ARG A 136 14.50 -7.62 2.01
N GLY A 137 14.24 -6.70 1.08
CA GLY A 137 15.26 -6.10 0.22
C GLY A 137 16.13 -5.04 0.91
N GLU A 138 15.63 -4.40 1.97
CA GLU A 138 16.38 -3.43 2.79
C GLU A 138 17.42 -4.07 3.72
N ILE A 139 17.44 -5.41 3.85
CA ILE A 139 18.50 -6.15 4.54
C ILE A 139 19.73 -6.22 3.62
N THR A 140 20.31 -5.07 3.30
CA THR A 140 21.66 -5.02 2.73
C THR A 140 22.62 -5.09 3.91
N LEU A 141 23.34 -6.20 4.04
CA LEU A 141 24.39 -6.39 5.04
C LEU A 141 25.28 -5.14 5.09
N ASP A 142 25.32 -4.47 6.23
CA ASP A 142 26.30 -3.42 6.49
C ASP A 142 27.67 -4.06 6.67
N ILE A 143 28.32 -4.42 5.55
CA ILE A 143 29.69 -4.95 5.52
C ILE A 143 30.68 -3.88 6.02
N ARG A 144 30.26 -2.61 6.15
CA ARG A 144 31.08 -1.52 6.68
C ARG A 144 30.97 -1.35 8.20
N ALA A 145 29.89 -1.79 8.84
CA ALA A 145 29.73 -1.74 10.30
C ALA A 145 30.44 -2.87 11.05
N ASP A 146 30.91 -3.92 10.36
CA ASP A 146 31.73 -4.96 10.98
C ASP A 146 33.21 -4.93 10.51
N PRO A 147 34.07 -4.14 11.18
CA PRO A 147 35.51 -4.16 10.93
C PRO A 147 36.20 -5.49 11.30
N LYS A 148 35.49 -6.45 11.92
CA LYS A 148 35.98 -7.81 12.17
C LYS A 148 35.68 -8.74 10.98
N GLY A 149 34.48 -8.68 10.40
CA GLY A 149 34.10 -9.44 9.20
C GLY A 149 34.96 -9.10 7.97
N ALA A 150 35.30 -7.81 7.78
CA ALA A 150 36.18 -7.38 6.69
C ALA A 150 37.63 -7.92 6.81
N ARG A 151 38.12 -8.14 8.05
CA ARG A 151 39.45 -8.73 8.28
C ARG A 151 39.49 -10.23 8.01
N ALA A 152 38.41 -10.96 8.34
CA ALA A 152 38.33 -12.40 8.12
C ALA A 152 38.34 -12.78 6.62
N TRP A 153 37.67 -11.98 5.77
CA TRP A 153 37.66 -12.18 4.32
C TRP A 153 39.04 -11.98 3.66
N ASN A 154 39.79 -11.00 4.15
CA ASN A 154 41.11 -10.68 3.59
C ASN A 154 42.18 -11.73 3.97
N SER A 155 41.96 -12.50 5.04
CA SER A 155 42.82 -13.61 5.45
C SER A 155 42.52 -14.95 4.77
N SER A 156 41.33 -15.15 4.21
CA SER A 156 40.95 -16.41 3.56
C SER A 156 41.24 -16.45 2.05
N GLY A 157 41.68 -15.33 1.45
CA GLY A 157 42.03 -15.23 0.03
C GLY A 157 43.52 -15.48 -0.30
N ARG A 158 44.32 -15.94 0.67
CA ARG A 158 45.71 -16.37 0.45
C ARG A 158 45.92 -17.76 1.06
N ALA A 159 45.51 -18.78 0.32
CA ALA A 159 46.02 -20.14 0.42
C ALA A 159 46.01 -20.73 -0.99
#